data_AF-A0A7W1M2V8-F1
#
_entry.id   AF-A0A7W1M2V8-F1
#
_cell.length_a   1.000
_cell.length_b   1.000
_cell.length_c   1.000
_cell.angle_alpha   90.00
_cell.angle_beta   90.00
_cell.angle_gamma   90.00
#
_symmetry.space_group_name_H-M   'P 1'
#
loop_
_entity.id
_entity.type
_entity.pdbx_description
1 polymer ?
#
loop_
_entity_poly.entity_id
_entity_poly.type
_entity_poly.pdbx_seq_one_letter_code
_entity_poly.pdbx_strand_id
1 'polypeptide(L)'
;MLKLARWSTTHRKYVVLGWVVLLFAVNAIAQSAGTALFGLGTGLGAIALFTHVVNTPNFSSELAAMIGLGVGIDYALFILTRFREAYATPGPTFENSHESVVQSIDTAGRAVLFAGSTVVIALLGMMLLGVDFLYGVAISASIGVLLVMLASLTLLPALLTIAGKRVAAPGRRARARAKARA
;
A
#
# COMPACT_ATOMS: atom_id res chain seq x y z
N MET A 1 -18.21 -3.84 -39.49
CA MET A 1 -18.25 -4.05 -38.03
C MET A 1 -16.98 -4.69 -37.43
N LEU A 2 -15.95 -5.07 -38.22
CA LEU A 2 -14.69 -5.67 -37.72
C LEU A 2 -13.55 -4.68 -37.36
N LYS A 3 -13.69 -3.37 -37.66
CA LYS A 3 -12.67 -2.35 -37.34
C LYS A 3 -12.67 -1.89 -35.87
N LEU A 4 -13.81 -1.98 -35.18
CA LEU A 4 -13.95 -1.51 -33.79
C LEU A 4 -13.39 -2.52 -32.76
N ALA A 5 -13.46 -3.82 -33.04
CA ALA A 5 -12.92 -4.88 -32.17
C ALA A 5 -11.37 -4.87 -32.12
N ARG A 6 -10.69 -4.47 -33.21
CA ARG A 6 -9.23 -4.31 -33.22
C ARG A 6 -8.75 -3.19 -32.30
N TRP A 7 -9.55 -2.15 -32.08
CA TRP A 7 -9.16 -0.99 -31.28
C TRP A 7 -9.00 -1.36 -29.79
N SER A 8 -9.89 -2.23 -29.28
CA SER A 8 -9.82 -2.80 -27.93
C SER A 8 -8.55 -3.65 -27.73
N THR A 9 -8.25 -4.57 -28.65
CA THR A 9 -7.08 -5.45 -28.51
C THR A 9 -5.76 -4.69 -28.67
N THR A 10 -5.73 -3.65 -29.50
CA THR A 10 -4.52 -2.84 -29.70
C THR A 10 -4.27 -1.94 -28.48
N HIS A 11 -5.31 -1.31 -27.91
CA HIS A 11 -5.21 -0.59 -26.63
C HIS A 11 -4.80 -1.52 -25.49
N ARG A 12 -5.41 -2.72 -25.40
CA ARG A 12 -5.03 -3.72 -24.41
C ARG A 12 -3.57 -4.14 -24.53
N LYS A 13 -3.04 -4.23 -25.76
CA LYS A 13 -1.61 -4.53 -26.01
C LYS A 13 -0.71 -3.38 -25.58
N TYR A 14 -1.05 -2.12 -25.87
CA TYR A 14 -0.27 -0.96 -25.43
C TYR A 14 -0.32 -0.77 -23.91
N VAL A 15 -1.46 -1.07 -23.28
CA VAL A 15 -1.63 -1.05 -21.83
C VAL A 15 -0.82 -2.18 -21.19
N VAL A 16 -0.92 -3.42 -21.69
CA VAL A 16 -0.09 -4.54 -21.21
C VAL A 16 1.39 -4.26 -21.42
N LEU A 17 1.78 -3.68 -22.56
CA LEU A 17 3.15 -3.26 -22.83
C LEU A 17 3.58 -2.16 -21.87
N GLY A 18 2.72 -1.18 -21.60
CA GLY A 18 2.92 -0.12 -20.61
C GLY A 18 3.11 -0.68 -19.21
N TRP A 19 2.31 -1.68 -18.81
CA TRP A 19 2.45 -2.38 -17.54
C TRP A 19 3.72 -3.22 -17.44
N VAL A 20 4.11 -3.90 -18.52
CA VAL A 20 5.36 -4.66 -18.56
C VAL A 20 6.56 -3.70 -18.49
N VAL A 21 6.52 -2.58 -19.21
CA VAL A 21 7.54 -1.53 -19.16
C VAL A 21 7.59 -0.88 -17.77
N LEU A 22 6.45 -0.61 -17.17
CA LEU A 22 6.35 -0.08 -15.80
C LEU A 22 6.93 -1.08 -14.79
N LEU A 23 6.59 -2.36 -14.90
CA LEU A 23 7.14 -3.43 -14.06
C LEU A 23 8.66 -3.54 -14.23
N PHE A 24 9.17 -3.44 -15.45
CA PHE A 24 10.61 -3.43 -15.71
C PHE A 24 11.31 -2.16 -15.21
N ALA A 25 10.70 -0.99 -15.35
CA ALA A 25 11.23 0.27 -14.83
C ALA A 25 11.24 0.28 -13.29
N VAL A 26 10.15 -0.21 -12.67
CA VAL A 26 10.07 -0.44 -11.23
C VAL A 26 11.09 -1.49 -10.79
N ASN A 27 11.36 -2.54 -11.57
CA ASN A 27 12.38 -3.54 -11.28
C ASN A 27 13.80 -2.95 -11.33
N ALA A 28 14.10 -2.15 -12.37
CA ALA A 28 15.38 -1.46 -12.53
C ALA A 28 15.63 -0.43 -11.41
N ILE A 29 14.59 0.25 -10.94
CA ILE A 29 14.65 1.20 -9.81
C ILE A 29 14.66 0.45 -8.46
N ALA A 30 14.00 -0.71 -8.35
CA ALA A 30 13.98 -1.52 -7.14
C ALA A 30 15.33 -2.21 -6.87
N GLN A 31 16.08 -2.56 -7.91
CA GLN A 31 17.45 -3.08 -7.79
C GLN A 31 18.43 -2.03 -7.25
N SER A 32 18.14 -0.74 -7.40
CA SER A 32 18.94 0.34 -6.80
C SER A 32 18.44 0.80 -5.42
N ALA A 33 17.18 0.51 -5.03
CA ALA A 33 16.55 1.04 -3.82
C ALA A 33 16.27 0.06 -2.66
N GLY A 34 16.45 -1.26 -2.83
CA GLY A 34 16.43 -2.21 -1.71
C GLY A 34 15.04 -2.49 -1.11
N THR A 35 14.35 -3.48 -1.67
CA THR A 35 13.34 -4.37 -1.02
C THR A 35 12.01 -3.82 -0.46
N ALA A 36 11.84 -2.54 -0.16
CA ALA A 36 10.58 -2.01 0.38
C ALA A 36 9.44 -1.91 -0.68
N LEU A 37 9.80 -1.56 -1.92
CA LEU A 37 8.84 -1.39 -3.02
C LEU A 37 8.26 -2.72 -3.54
N PHE A 38 8.92 -3.84 -3.22
CA PHE A 38 8.55 -5.19 -3.69
C PHE A 38 7.24 -5.70 -3.04
N GLY A 39 7.07 -5.50 -1.72
CA GLY A 39 5.83 -5.85 -1.00
C GLY A 39 4.67 -4.91 -1.33
N LEU A 40 4.97 -3.63 -1.55
CA LEU A 40 4.00 -2.62 -1.95
C LEU A 40 3.45 -2.91 -3.36
N GLY A 41 4.33 -3.16 -4.33
CA GLY A 41 3.92 -3.44 -5.71
C GLY A 41 3.10 -4.72 -5.86
N THR A 42 3.43 -5.76 -5.08
CA THR A 42 2.66 -7.02 -5.07
C THR A 42 1.31 -6.88 -4.36
N GLY A 43 1.24 -6.15 -3.24
CA GLY A 43 -0.01 -5.84 -2.55
C GLY A 43 -0.96 -4.97 -3.39
N LEU A 44 -0.43 -3.94 -4.04
CA LEU A 44 -1.20 -3.08 -4.95
C LEU A 44 -1.68 -3.83 -6.20
N GLY A 45 -0.86 -4.75 -6.74
CA GLY A 45 -1.24 -5.63 -7.83
C GLY A 45 -2.36 -6.61 -7.46
N ALA A 46 -2.36 -7.13 -6.22
CA ALA A 46 -3.41 -8.01 -5.72
C ALA A 46 -4.75 -7.26 -5.52
N ILE A 47 -4.70 -6.02 -5.02
CA ILE A 47 -5.89 -5.17 -4.84
C ILE A 47 -6.48 -4.77 -6.20
N ALA A 48 -5.64 -4.41 -7.17
CA ALA A 48 -6.08 -4.10 -8.53
C ALA A 48 -6.72 -5.30 -9.27
N LEU A 49 -6.21 -6.51 -9.04
CA LEU A 49 -6.82 -7.75 -9.55
C LEU A 49 -8.19 -7.99 -8.91
N PHE A 50 -8.36 -7.68 -7.63
CA PHE A 50 -9.64 -7.83 -6.92
C PHE A 50 -10.69 -6.82 -7.43
N THR A 51 -10.29 -5.59 -7.77
CA THR A 51 -11.17 -4.57 -8.37
C THR A 51 -11.73 -5.00 -9.73
N HIS A 52 -11.04 -5.87 -10.47
CA HIS A 52 -11.52 -6.39 -11.75
C HIS A 52 -12.62 -7.47 -11.62
N VAL A 53 -12.88 -7.95 -10.40
CA VAL A 53 -13.90 -8.97 -10.08
C VAL A 53 -15.25 -8.30 -9.72
N VAL A 54 -15.26 -7.00 -9.39
CA VAL A 54 -16.47 -6.27 -8.98
C VAL A 54 -16.94 -5.34 -10.09
N ASN A 55 -17.95 -5.78 -10.86
CA ASN A 55 -18.62 -4.97 -11.89
C ASN A 55 -19.41 -3.82 -11.25
N THR A 56 -18.83 -2.62 -11.20
CA THR A 56 -19.50 -1.35 -10.84
C THR A 56 -19.20 -0.33 -11.96
N PRO A 57 -20.04 0.67 -12.24
CA PRO A 57 -19.87 1.58 -13.39
C PRO A 57 -18.45 2.16 -13.47
N ASN A 58 -17.86 2.16 -14.68
CA ASN A 58 -16.43 2.36 -14.97
C ASN A 58 -15.71 3.43 -14.13
N PHE A 59 -16.35 4.56 -13.83
CA PHE A 59 -15.74 5.65 -13.04
C PHE A 59 -15.64 5.37 -11.52
N SER A 60 -16.58 4.63 -10.93
CA SER A 60 -16.57 4.33 -9.50
C SER A 60 -15.37 3.46 -9.12
N SER A 61 -15.09 2.43 -9.93
CA SER A 61 -13.95 1.54 -9.75
C SER A 61 -12.61 2.25 -9.99
N GLU A 62 -12.55 3.19 -10.94
CA GLU A 62 -11.37 4.03 -11.18
C GLU A 62 -11.07 4.95 -9.98
N LEU A 63 -12.10 5.63 -9.44
CA LEU A 63 -11.94 6.45 -8.23
C LEU A 63 -11.57 5.61 -7.01
N ALA A 64 -12.22 4.47 -6.82
CA ALA A 64 -11.90 3.54 -5.73
C ALA A 64 -10.44 3.06 -5.81
N ALA A 65 -9.96 2.74 -7.01
CA ALA A 65 -8.57 2.35 -7.23
C ALA A 65 -7.61 3.51 -6.94
N MET A 66 -7.90 4.72 -7.44
CA MET A 66 -7.07 5.91 -7.20
C MET A 66 -6.95 6.24 -5.70
N ILE A 67 -8.09 6.28 -5.01
CA ILE A 67 -8.16 6.56 -3.57
C ILE A 67 -7.48 5.44 -2.78
N GLY A 68 -7.82 4.17 -3.07
CA GLY A 68 -7.25 3.01 -2.39
C GLY A 68 -5.73 2.91 -2.57
N LEU A 69 -5.22 3.23 -3.76
CA LEU A 69 -3.78 3.30 -4.02
C LEU A 69 -3.11 4.40 -3.20
N GLY A 70 -3.60 5.64 -3.27
CA GLY A 70 -3.00 6.77 -2.55
C GLY A 70 -2.97 6.52 -1.03
N VAL A 71 -4.13 6.17 -0.48
CA VAL A 71 -4.29 5.89 0.94
C VAL A 71 -3.48 4.67 1.38
N GLY A 72 -3.38 3.63 0.55
CA GLY A 72 -2.59 2.43 0.84
C GLY A 72 -1.09 2.68 0.87
N ILE A 73 -0.59 3.51 -0.05
CA ILE A 73 0.80 3.94 -0.06
C ILE A 73 1.10 4.72 1.21
N ASP A 74 0.23 5.67 1.59
CA ASP A 74 0.42 6.48 2.79
C ASP A 74 0.49 5.63 4.06
N TYR A 75 -0.42 4.65 4.20
CA TYR A 75 -0.43 3.74 5.35
C TYR A 75 0.82 2.87 5.40
N ALA A 76 1.21 2.32 4.25
CA ALA A 76 2.35 1.43 4.19
C ALA A 76 3.67 2.17 4.43
N LEU A 77 3.83 3.37 3.88
CA LEU A 77 5.00 4.22 4.14
C LEU A 77 5.04 4.68 5.58
N PHE A 78 3.90 5.01 6.19
CA PHE A 78 3.85 5.43 7.57
C PHE A 78 4.27 4.31 8.53
N ILE A 79 3.72 3.10 8.38
CA ILE A 79 4.09 1.92 9.18
C ILE A 79 5.56 1.55 8.93
N LEU A 80 6.00 1.53 7.68
CA LEU A 80 7.38 1.22 7.32
C LEU A 80 8.38 2.21 7.94
N THR A 81 8.06 3.50 7.92
CA THR A 81 8.93 4.54 8.49
C THR A 81 9.08 4.31 10.00
N ARG A 82 7.98 4.04 10.71
CA ARG A 82 8.05 3.70 12.14
C ARG A 82 8.80 2.40 12.42
N PHE A 83 8.62 1.37 11.60
CA PHE A 83 9.38 0.14 11.71
C PHE A 83 10.89 0.40 11.54
N ARG A 84 11.29 1.18 10.53
CA ARG A 84 12.70 1.51 10.29
C ARG A 84 13.30 2.34 11.43
N GLU A 85 12.54 3.27 11.98
CA GLU A 85 12.94 4.05 13.15
C GLU A 85 13.14 3.15 14.37
N ALA A 86 12.19 2.26 14.67
CA ALA A 86 12.27 1.33 15.80
C ALA A 86 13.47 0.36 15.65
N TYR A 87 13.67 -0.18 14.44
CA TYR A 87 14.74 -1.14 14.17
C TYR A 87 16.15 -0.53 14.20
N ALA A 88 16.28 0.75 13.85
CA ALA A 88 17.55 1.46 13.81
C ALA A 88 17.89 2.22 15.10
N THR A 89 16.93 2.40 16.01
CA THR A 89 17.14 3.12 17.27
C THR A 89 17.77 2.19 18.32
N PRO A 90 18.91 2.56 18.92
CA PRO A 90 19.51 1.77 20.01
C PRO A 90 18.55 1.63 21.20
N GLY A 91 18.25 0.41 21.61
CA GLY A 91 17.25 0.09 22.62
C GLY A 91 16.85 -1.39 22.55
N PRO A 92 15.80 -1.81 23.27
CA PRO A 92 15.32 -3.19 23.26
C PRO A 92 15.00 -3.68 21.84
N THR A 93 14.46 -2.78 21.01
CA THR A 93 14.04 -3.05 19.64
C THR A 93 15.17 -3.12 18.60
N PHE A 94 16.41 -2.79 18.97
CA PHE A 94 17.53 -2.62 18.03
C PHE A 94 17.91 -3.93 17.34
N GLU A 95 17.95 -3.90 16.00
CA GLU A 95 18.20 -5.08 15.16
C GLU A 95 17.24 -6.28 15.40
N ASN A 96 16.13 -6.06 16.12
CA ASN A 96 15.10 -7.05 16.38
C ASN A 96 13.84 -6.74 15.56
N SER A 97 13.63 -7.52 14.48
CA SER A 97 12.52 -7.29 13.56
C SER A 97 11.17 -7.52 14.20
N HIS A 98 11.03 -8.51 15.09
CA HIS A 98 9.76 -8.83 15.73
C HIS A 98 9.32 -7.68 16.66
N GLU A 99 10.19 -7.26 17.57
CA GLU A 99 9.88 -6.16 18.47
C GLU A 99 9.64 -4.84 17.74
N SER A 100 10.38 -4.61 16.64
CA SER A 100 10.23 -3.39 15.84
C SER A 100 8.88 -3.34 15.13
N VAL A 101 8.39 -4.49 14.66
CA VAL A 101 7.04 -4.58 14.09
C VAL A 101 5.99 -4.32 15.17
N VAL A 102 6.10 -4.96 16.34
CA VAL A 102 5.15 -4.77 17.45
C VAL A 102 5.06 -3.29 17.84
N GLN A 103 6.19 -2.62 18.06
CA GLN A 103 6.22 -1.20 18.39
C GLN A 103 5.65 -0.31 17.28
N SER A 104 5.95 -0.62 16.01
CA SER A 104 5.41 0.12 14.88
C SER A 104 3.89 0.01 14.78
N ILE A 105 3.31 -1.16 15.09
CA ILE A 105 1.87 -1.37 15.03
C ILE A 105 1.16 -0.71 16.22
N ASP A 106 1.75 -0.75 17.41
CA ASP A 106 1.15 -0.11 18.58
C ASP A 106 1.04 1.41 18.43
N THR A 107 1.92 2.01 17.63
CA THR A 107 1.94 3.46 17.36
C THR A 107 1.29 3.81 16.02
N ALA A 108 1.88 3.40 14.90
CA ALA A 108 1.39 3.73 13.56
C ALA A 108 0.12 2.96 13.20
N GLY A 109 -0.05 1.72 13.65
CA GLY A 109 -1.25 0.93 13.36
C GLY A 109 -2.52 1.59 13.91
N ARG A 110 -2.48 2.12 15.14
CA ARG A 110 -3.60 2.86 15.74
C ARG A 110 -3.94 4.13 14.95
N ALA A 111 -2.93 4.86 14.49
CA ALA A 111 -3.13 6.06 13.67
C ALA A 111 -3.71 5.72 12.29
N VAL A 112 -3.26 4.63 11.65
CA VAL A 112 -3.82 4.15 10.38
C VAL A 112 -5.27 3.72 10.54
N LEU A 113 -5.62 3.02 11.62
CA LEU A 113 -7.01 2.66 11.92
C LEU A 113 -7.90 3.89 12.06
N PHE A 114 -7.42 4.90 12.78
CA PHE A 114 -8.16 6.15 12.96
C PHE A 114 -8.34 6.89 11.63
N ALA A 115 -7.26 7.08 10.87
CA ALA A 115 -7.29 7.75 9.57
C ALA A 115 -8.12 7.00 8.52
N GLY A 116 -8.07 5.66 8.50
CA GLY A 116 -8.87 4.87 7.57
C GLY A 116 -10.35 4.88 7.91
N SER A 117 -10.68 4.82 9.20
CA SER A 117 -12.08 4.91 9.65
C SER A 117 -12.70 6.26 9.28
N THR A 118 -11.97 7.37 9.43
CA THR A 118 -12.47 8.69 9.05
C THR A 118 -12.69 8.82 7.54
N VAL A 119 -11.80 8.27 6.72
CA VAL A 119 -11.96 8.25 5.26
C VAL A 119 -13.18 7.43 4.85
N VAL A 120 -13.37 6.23 5.42
CA VAL A 120 -14.55 5.39 5.15
C VAL A 120 -15.85 6.11 5.53
N ILE A 121 -15.89 6.75 6.70
CA ILE A 121 -17.06 7.53 7.14
C ILE A 121 -17.33 8.70 6.19
N ALA A 122 -16.29 9.41 5.74
CA ALA A 122 -16.45 10.52 4.79
C ALA A 122 -16.98 10.06 3.43
N LEU A 123 -16.49 8.92 2.92
CA LEU A 123 -16.95 8.34 1.66
C LEU A 123 -18.40 7.86 1.76
N LEU A 124 -18.79 7.20 2.86
CA LEU A 124 -20.18 6.83 3.11
C LEU A 124 -21.09 8.06 3.30
N GLY A 125 -20.56 9.15 3.88
CA GLY A 125 -21.26 10.43 4.02
C GLY A 125 -21.69 11.04 2.69
N MET A 126 -21.04 10.69 1.58
CA MET A 126 -21.45 11.08 0.22
C MET A 126 -22.86 10.60 -0.13
N MET A 127 -23.35 9.51 0.51
CA MET A 127 -24.72 9.03 0.33
C MET A 127 -25.78 10.03 0.82
N LEU A 128 -25.42 10.92 1.76
CA LEU A 128 -26.31 11.97 2.28
C LEU A 128 -26.62 13.05 1.24
N LEU A 129 -25.87 13.12 0.14
CA LEU A 129 -26.09 14.09 -0.93
C LEU A 129 -27.32 13.76 -1.81
N GLY A 130 -27.87 12.54 -1.73
CA GLY A 130 -29.07 12.15 -2.48
C GLY A 130 -28.87 12.01 -4.00
N VAL A 131 -27.62 11.82 -4.47
CA VAL A 131 -27.30 11.65 -5.89
C VAL A 131 -26.98 10.18 -6.18
N ASP A 132 -27.85 9.51 -6.93
CA ASP A 132 -27.78 8.06 -7.19
C ASP A 132 -26.43 7.59 -7.76
N PHE A 133 -25.82 8.37 -8.67
CA PHE A 133 -24.53 8.03 -9.26
C PHE A 133 -23.39 7.99 -8.21
N LEU A 134 -23.48 8.80 -7.15
CA LEU A 134 -22.46 8.86 -6.11
C LEU A 134 -22.51 7.65 -5.18
N TYR A 135 -23.61 6.91 -5.12
CA TYR A 135 -23.74 5.74 -4.25
C TYR A 135 -22.80 4.62 -4.67
N GLY A 136 -22.63 4.41 -5.99
CA GLY A 136 -21.66 3.45 -6.52
C GLY A 136 -20.22 3.82 -6.15
N VAL A 137 -19.88 5.11 -6.24
CA VAL A 137 -18.56 5.63 -5.86
C VAL A 137 -18.32 5.47 -4.35
N ALA A 138 -19.28 5.89 -3.53
CA ALA A 138 -19.21 5.83 -2.08
C ALA A 138 -18.95 4.40 -1.58
N ILE A 139 -19.73 3.43 -2.07
CA ILE A 139 -19.63 2.03 -1.64
C ILE A 139 -18.32 1.40 -2.13
N SER A 140 -18.01 1.53 -3.41
CA SER A 140 -16.79 0.93 -4.00
C SER A 140 -15.50 1.50 -3.38
N ALA A 141 -15.42 2.82 -3.20
CA ALA A 141 -14.27 3.46 -2.58
C ALA A 141 -14.13 3.11 -1.10
N SER A 142 -15.24 3.06 -0.35
CA SER A 142 -15.23 2.70 1.08
C SER A 142 -14.73 1.28 1.29
N ILE A 143 -15.20 0.32 0.48
CA ILE A 143 -14.74 -1.07 0.53
C ILE A 143 -13.26 -1.14 0.15
N GLY A 144 -12.83 -0.43 -0.90
CA GLY A 144 -11.44 -0.38 -1.32
C GLY A 144 -10.51 0.12 -0.21
N VAL A 145 -10.87 1.23 0.45
CA VAL A 145 -10.10 1.79 1.58
C VAL A 145 -10.08 0.83 2.77
N LEU A 146 -11.20 0.20 3.09
CA LEU A 146 -11.27 -0.77 4.20
C LEU A 146 -10.33 -1.96 3.96
N LEU A 147 -10.36 -2.52 2.75
CA LEU A 147 -9.48 -3.65 2.38
C LEU A 147 -8.01 -3.26 2.41
N VAL A 148 -7.67 -2.08 1.88
CA VAL A 148 -6.32 -1.52 1.93
C VAL A 148 -5.84 -1.32 3.37
N MET A 149 -6.68 -0.75 4.23
CA MET A 149 -6.37 -0.54 5.64
C MET A 149 -6.11 -1.87 6.34
N LEU A 150 -6.97 -2.87 6.14
CA LEU A 150 -6.78 -4.21 6.70
C LEU A 150 -5.51 -4.88 6.19
N ALA A 151 -5.21 -4.76 4.89
CA ALA A 151 -3.98 -5.28 4.31
C ALA A 151 -2.73 -4.61 4.90
N SER A 152 -2.74 -3.29 5.09
CA SER A 152 -1.63 -2.55 5.71
C SER A 152 -1.43 -2.90 7.20
N LEU A 153 -2.47 -3.37 7.90
CA LEU A 153 -2.37 -3.75 9.32
C LEU A 153 -2.08 -5.23 9.55
N THR A 154 -2.24 -6.09 8.53
CA THR A 154 -2.08 -7.54 8.64
C THR A 154 -0.95 -8.06 7.76
N LEU A 155 -1.04 -7.81 6.46
CA LEU A 155 -0.10 -8.31 5.47
C LEU A 155 1.25 -7.59 5.55
N LEU A 156 1.25 -6.26 5.67
CA LEU A 156 2.49 -5.50 5.75
C LEU A 156 3.34 -5.87 6.99
N PRO A 157 2.80 -5.96 8.21
CA PRO A 157 3.55 -6.44 9.38
C PRO A 157 4.12 -7.85 9.19
N ALA A 158 3.34 -8.76 8.61
CA ALA A 158 3.79 -10.12 8.30
C ALA A 158 4.95 -10.14 7.29
N LEU A 159 4.94 -9.22 6.31
CA LEU A 159 6.06 -9.07 5.37
C LEU A 159 7.28 -8.44 6.03
N LEU A 160 7.10 -7.46 6.92
CA LEU A 160 8.19 -6.79 7.64
C LEU A 160 8.90 -7.71 8.63
N THR A 161 8.19 -8.65 9.28
CA THR A 161 8.83 -9.65 10.16
C THR A 161 9.75 -10.58 9.37
N ILE A 162 9.37 -10.96 8.14
CA ILE A 162 10.17 -11.84 7.27
C ILE A 162 11.33 -11.07 6.59
N ALA A 163 11.05 -9.87 6.08
CA ALA A 163 12.00 -9.08 5.28
C ALA A 163 12.90 -8.14 6.11
N GLY A 164 12.67 -8.04 7.42
CA GLY A 164 13.11 -6.92 8.28
C GLY A 164 14.58 -6.53 8.15
N LYS A 165 15.51 -7.49 8.11
CA LYS A 165 16.95 -7.22 7.97
C LYS A 165 17.33 -6.54 6.65
N ARG A 166 16.63 -6.85 5.55
CA ARG A 166 16.92 -6.28 4.21
C ARG A 166 16.33 -4.88 4.06
N VAL A 167 15.19 -4.64 4.70
CA VAL A 167 14.42 -3.39 4.56
C VAL A 167 14.89 -2.31 5.53
N ALA A 168 15.41 -2.68 6.71
CA ALA A 168 15.73 -1.73 7.79
C ALA A 168 17.19 -1.77 8.26
N ALA A 169 18.13 -2.24 7.43
CA ALA A 169 19.55 -2.33 7.79
C ALA A 169 20.07 -1.01 8.43
N PRO A 170 20.57 -1.01 9.68
CA PRO A 170 20.95 0.21 10.38
C PRO A 170 22.19 0.83 9.75
N GLY A 171 22.19 2.15 9.58
CA GLY A 171 23.37 2.88 9.08
C GLY A 171 24.57 2.77 10.03
N ARG A 172 25.79 2.94 9.50
CA ARG A 172 27.06 2.85 10.28
C ARG A 172 27.05 3.71 11.55
N ARG A 173 26.40 4.88 11.53
CA ARG A 173 26.27 5.79 12.69
C ARG A 173 25.39 5.23 13.81
N ALA A 174 24.30 4.53 13.47
CA ALA A 174 23.42 3.89 14.46
C ALA A 174 24.16 2.76 15.19
N ARG A 175 24.92 1.96 14.44
CA ARG A 175 25.78 0.90 14.99
C ARG A 175 26.89 1.44 15.90
N ALA A 176 27.52 2.55 15.52
CA ALA A 176 28.54 3.19 16.35
C ALA A 176 27.96 3.70 17.69
N ARG A 177 26.75 4.26 17.68
CA ARG A 177 26.06 4.72 18.90
C ARG A 177 25.60 3.56 19.80
N ALA A 178 25.14 2.47 19.22
CA ALA A 178 24.80 1.26 19.99
C ALA A 178 26.03 0.70 20.71
N LYS A 179 27.17 0.62 20.01
CA LYS A 179 28.44 0.14 20.60
C LYS A 179 29.01 1.05 21.69
N ALA A 180 28.70 2.34 21.66
CA ALA A 180 29.11 3.29 22.70
C ALA A 180 28.22 3.25 23.96
N ARG A 181 27.07 2.56 23.91
CA ARG A 181 26.10 2.42 25.01
C ARG A 181 26.07 1.01 25.62
N ALA A 182 26.78 0.05 25.04
CA ALA A 182 26.97 -1.31 25.53
C ALA A 182 28.27 -1.39 26.34
#